data_AF-A0A349HXJ6-F1
#
_entry.id   AF-A0A349HXJ6-F1
#
_cell.length_a   1.000
_cell.length_b   1.000
_cell.length_c   1.000
_cell.angle_alpha   90.00
_cell.angle_beta   90.00
_cell.angle_gamma   90.00
#
_symmetry.space_group_name_H-M   'P 1'
#
loop_
_entity.id
_entity.type
_entity.pdbx_description
1 polymer ?
#
loop_
_entity_poly.entity_id
_entity_poly.type
_entity_poly.pdbx_seq_one_letter_code
_entity_poly.pdbx_strand_id
1 'polypeptide(L)'
;MFHCQCEGVIGGLCHAELIGNCPSPMEEGVGERVQLEEKINPSLKIVSFHKMLKDNFSLSLGERSKNPCDQSEIIRSSLTDLLQSSCLSLRMTNVENVSNNSCYPERSEGSFTDSVWINPSPQSSPQGEEAVGRVQSARREKCAFTLAEVLITLGIIGVVAAMTIPTLMANIKAHQYSAKFKKTVSTLSNAAKMSQAQYGFDYSGLTDKCNAKSGTDNPEDKQSLCSLLNGTLTGATYYYGMNNFPNYEIKTSATFNSWPSFKDNKNKIPIYQLSDGSIILFSAVLGGYSSLEEPCARYIGGDPGFIASGVHKGWGTDCYALIDVNGVSKPNKEVKCTRGTNKLSTMEAGNCIVESKDMGDIFPIIIYDGAASPYSAAAAYAFSNAK
;
A
#
# COMPACT_ATOMS: atom_id res chain seq x y z
N MET A 1 -8.49 42.77 22.75
CA MET A 1 -7.79 43.27 23.95
C MET A 1 -8.47 42.59 25.13
N PHE A 2 -7.93 41.46 25.57
CA PHE A 2 -8.48 40.69 26.68
C PHE A 2 -7.37 40.55 27.72
N HIS A 3 -7.64 41.08 28.91
CA HIS A 3 -6.86 40.85 30.11
C HIS A 3 -7.30 39.52 30.73
N CYS A 4 -6.36 38.61 30.98
CA CYS A 4 -6.53 37.56 31.98
C CYS A 4 -5.70 37.97 33.21
N GLN A 5 -6.38 38.24 34.32
CA GLN A 5 -5.76 38.20 35.65
C GLN A 5 -5.88 36.76 36.17
N CYS A 6 -4.75 36.18 36.55
CA CYS A 6 -4.68 34.99 37.39
C CYS A 6 -4.31 35.45 38.81
N GLU A 7 -5.17 35.16 39.78
CA GLU A 7 -4.78 35.09 41.19
C GLU A 7 -5.11 33.69 41.73
N GLY A 8 -4.19 33.12 42.51
CA GLY A 8 -4.48 32.09 43.49
C GLY A 8 -4.29 30.63 43.06
N VAL A 9 -3.12 30.08 43.38
CA VAL A 9 -2.88 28.63 43.50
C VAL A 9 -3.53 28.13 44.80
N ILE A 10 -4.22 26.98 44.76
CA ILE A 10 -4.00 25.76 45.58
C ILE A 10 -4.99 24.68 45.10
N GLY A 11 -4.47 23.50 44.72
CA GLY A 11 -5.21 22.22 44.71
C GLY A 11 -6.13 21.96 43.52
N GLY A 12 -5.59 21.40 42.44
CA GLY A 12 -6.33 21.08 41.22
C GLY A 12 -7.28 19.88 41.34
N LEU A 13 -8.49 20.06 40.80
CA LEU A 13 -9.26 19.12 39.95
C LEU A 13 -10.60 19.79 39.59
N CYS A 14 -10.65 20.45 38.42
CA CYS A 14 -11.91 20.96 37.87
C CYS A 14 -12.63 19.83 37.13
N HIS A 15 -13.75 19.37 37.69
CA HIS A 15 -14.86 18.82 36.92
C HIS A 15 -15.62 20.00 36.29
N ALA A 16 -15.88 19.95 34.98
CA ALA A 16 -16.82 20.85 34.33
C ALA A 16 -17.74 20.01 33.42
N GLU A 17 -18.90 19.71 33.99
CA GLU A 17 -20.11 19.26 33.33
C GLU A 17 -20.74 20.49 32.64
N LEU A 18 -21.11 20.38 31.36
CA LEU A 18 -21.86 21.43 30.67
C LEU A 18 -23.15 20.86 30.07
N ILE A 19 -24.23 21.22 30.76
CA ILE A 19 -25.64 21.14 30.38
C ILE A 19 -25.97 22.37 29.52
N GLY A 20 -26.76 22.20 28.44
CA GLY A 20 -27.61 23.29 27.94
C GLY A 20 -27.56 23.58 26.44
N ASN A 21 -28.74 23.54 25.83
CA ASN A 21 -29.06 23.62 24.41
C ASN A 21 -29.33 25.04 23.86
N CYS A 22 -29.23 25.13 22.51
CA CYS A 22 -29.90 26.04 21.54
C CYS A 22 -29.34 27.49 21.36
N PRO A 23 -29.56 28.17 20.21
CA PRO A 23 -30.44 27.85 19.06
C PRO A 23 -29.79 27.96 17.65
N SER A 24 -30.49 27.42 16.64
CA SER A 24 -30.25 27.67 15.21
C SER A 24 -30.94 28.95 14.73
N PRO A 25 -30.45 29.57 13.62
CA PRO A 25 -31.35 30.25 12.70
C PRO A 25 -31.09 29.94 11.21
N MET A 26 -32.19 29.62 10.54
CA MET A 26 -32.70 30.02 9.21
C MET A 26 -31.83 29.96 7.94
N GLU A 27 -32.43 29.32 6.93
CA GLU A 27 -32.10 29.32 5.50
C GLU A 27 -32.27 30.70 4.83
N GLU A 28 -31.38 31.03 3.90
CA GLU A 28 -31.73 31.67 2.62
C GLU A 28 -30.56 31.56 1.62
N GLY A 29 -30.86 31.25 0.35
CA GLY A 29 -30.10 31.80 -0.79
C GLY A 29 -29.11 30.88 -1.52
N VAL A 30 -29.65 30.14 -2.50
CA VAL A 30 -29.07 29.65 -3.76
C VAL A 30 -27.65 30.15 -4.09
N GLY A 31 -26.71 29.20 -4.17
CA GLY A 31 -25.37 29.38 -4.73
C GLY A 31 -24.87 28.06 -5.32
N GLU A 32 -25.06 27.90 -6.63
CA GLU A 32 -24.55 26.82 -7.46
C GLU A 32 -23.05 26.56 -7.18
N ARG A 33 -22.72 25.41 -6.59
CA ARG A 33 -21.35 24.89 -6.55
C ARG A 33 -21.32 23.48 -7.13
N VAL A 34 -20.81 23.44 -8.35
CA VAL A 34 -20.25 22.30 -9.06
C VAL A 34 -19.51 21.37 -8.09
N GLN A 35 -20.03 20.17 -7.87
CA GLN A 35 -19.31 19.11 -7.17
C GLN A 35 -18.32 18.46 -8.14
N LEU A 36 -17.03 18.62 -7.81
CA LEU A 36 -15.93 17.91 -8.44
C LEU A 36 -16.08 16.41 -8.19
N GLU A 37 -16.41 15.66 -9.23
CA GLU A 37 -16.04 14.26 -9.33
C GLU A 37 -14.53 14.14 -9.11
N GLU A 38 -14.11 13.51 -8.01
CA GLU A 38 -12.72 13.05 -7.86
C GLU A 38 -12.53 11.80 -8.72
N LYS A 39 -12.51 12.01 -10.04
CA LYS A 39 -11.90 11.06 -10.98
C LYS A 39 -10.44 10.92 -10.57
N ILE A 40 -10.08 9.74 -10.08
CA ILE A 40 -8.72 9.31 -9.77
C ILE A 40 -7.79 9.76 -10.91
N ASN A 41 -7.04 10.82 -10.63
CA ASN A 41 -6.27 11.52 -11.64
C ASN A 41 -4.98 10.73 -11.93
N PRO A 42 -4.74 10.23 -13.16
CA PRO A 42 -3.47 9.61 -13.54
C PRO A 42 -2.27 10.55 -13.35
N SER A 43 -2.53 11.86 -13.22
CA SER A 43 -1.51 12.87 -12.89
C SER A 43 -0.87 12.67 -11.52
N LEU A 44 -1.56 12.11 -10.52
CA LEU A 44 -0.97 11.96 -9.18
C LEU A 44 0.10 10.86 -9.12
N LYS A 45 -0.06 9.79 -9.92
CA LYS A 45 0.98 8.77 -10.14
C LYS A 45 2.15 9.32 -10.94
N ILE A 46 1.87 10.19 -11.94
CA ILE A 46 2.90 10.88 -12.71
C ILE A 46 3.69 11.83 -11.81
N VAL A 47 3.06 12.57 -10.89
CA VAL A 47 3.76 13.47 -9.96
C VAL A 47 4.68 12.70 -9.01
N SER A 48 4.28 11.52 -8.51
CA SER A 48 5.14 10.67 -7.68
C SER A 48 6.31 10.06 -8.46
N PHE A 49 6.08 9.65 -9.71
CA PHE A 49 7.12 9.11 -10.59
C PHE A 49 8.09 10.20 -11.05
N HIS A 50 7.57 11.39 -11.37
CA HIS A 50 8.34 12.56 -11.76
C HIS A 50 9.14 13.12 -10.59
N LYS A 51 8.64 13.02 -9.35
CA LYS A 51 9.37 13.38 -8.13
C LYS A 51 10.50 12.38 -7.84
N MET A 52 10.26 11.06 -7.94
CA MET A 52 11.31 10.05 -7.76
C MET A 52 12.39 10.11 -8.87
N LEU A 53 11.99 10.32 -10.12
CA LEU A 53 12.94 10.56 -11.20
C LEU A 53 13.72 11.85 -10.93
N LYS A 54 13.05 12.94 -10.55
CA LYS A 54 13.71 14.22 -10.27
C LYS A 54 14.65 14.12 -9.07
N ASP A 55 14.34 13.38 -8.01
CA ASP A 55 15.20 13.28 -6.83
C ASP A 55 16.45 12.41 -7.08
N ASN A 56 16.32 11.33 -7.88
CA ASN A 56 17.47 10.52 -8.32
C ASN A 56 18.31 11.20 -9.42
N PHE A 57 17.70 11.98 -10.30
CA PHE A 57 18.38 12.68 -11.40
C PHE A 57 18.94 14.05 -10.96
N SER A 58 18.36 14.69 -9.94
CA SER A 58 18.87 15.96 -9.39
C SER A 58 20.13 15.75 -8.53
N LEU A 59 20.34 14.54 -7.98
CA LEU A 59 21.60 14.21 -7.29
C LEU A 59 22.79 14.04 -8.25
N SER A 60 22.56 13.76 -9.54
CA SER A 60 23.63 13.70 -10.57
C SER A 60 23.82 15.00 -11.34
N LEU A 61 22.92 15.98 -11.17
CA LEU A 61 22.96 17.27 -11.84
C LEU A 61 23.14 18.37 -10.79
N GLY A 62 24.35 18.46 -10.24
CA GLY A 62 24.79 19.63 -9.51
C GLY A 62 24.52 20.90 -10.33
N GLU A 63 24.05 21.93 -9.64
CA GLU A 63 23.68 23.21 -10.25
C GLU A 63 24.79 23.74 -11.19
N ARG A 64 24.33 24.23 -12.36
CA ARG A 64 24.94 25.30 -13.18
C ARG A 64 25.78 24.87 -14.39
N SER A 65 25.13 24.86 -15.56
CA SER A 65 25.64 25.53 -16.77
C SER A 65 24.46 25.95 -17.66
N LYS A 66 24.49 27.20 -18.17
CA LYS A 66 23.47 27.76 -19.08
C LYS A 66 23.77 27.46 -20.55
N ASN A 67 24.78 26.63 -20.84
CA ASN A 67 25.17 26.27 -22.20
C ASN A 67 24.65 24.87 -22.57
N PRO A 68 23.87 24.74 -23.67
CA PRO A 68 23.28 23.46 -24.07
C PRO A 68 24.28 22.39 -24.53
N CYS A 69 25.53 22.77 -24.81
CA CYS A 69 26.57 21.83 -25.23
C CYS A 69 27.40 21.26 -24.06
N ASP A 70 27.34 21.86 -22.86
CA ASP A 70 27.84 21.22 -21.62
C ASP A 70 26.93 20.06 -21.19
N GLN A 71 25.63 20.11 -21.55
CA GLN A 71 24.67 19.08 -21.13
C GLN A 71 24.88 17.72 -21.81
N SER A 72 25.40 17.69 -23.04
CA SER A 72 25.75 16.41 -23.70
C SER A 72 26.94 15.72 -23.06
N GLU A 73 27.88 16.48 -22.48
CA GLU A 73 29.01 15.94 -21.73
C GLU A 73 28.57 15.43 -20.36
N ILE A 74 27.63 16.14 -19.72
CA ILE A 74 27.03 15.73 -18.45
C ILE A 74 26.12 14.50 -18.60
N ILE A 75 25.39 14.37 -19.72
CA ILE A 75 24.63 13.15 -20.03
C ILE A 75 25.57 11.95 -20.23
N ARG A 76 26.71 12.15 -20.91
CA ARG A 76 27.76 11.13 -21.05
C ARG A 76 28.34 10.71 -19.69
N SER A 77 28.62 11.68 -18.81
CA SER A 77 29.09 11.44 -17.43
C SER A 77 28.04 10.73 -16.56
N SER A 78 26.77 11.13 -16.67
CA SER A 78 25.68 10.53 -15.89
C SER A 78 25.35 9.11 -16.35
N LEU A 79 25.52 8.82 -17.65
CA LEU A 79 25.42 7.47 -18.21
C LEU A 79 26.54 6.55 -17.69
N THR A 80 27.77 7.06 -17.58
CA THR A 80 28.87 6.30 -16.97
C THR A 80 28.65 6.07 -15.47
N ASP A 81 28.11 7.05 -14.74
CA ASP A 81 27.79 6.89 -13.32
C ASP A 81 26.60 5.95 -13.05
N LEU A 82 25.59 5.94 -13.93
CA LEU A 82 24.49 4.97 -13.90
C LEU A 82 24.99 3.54 -14.17
N LEU A 83 25.96 3.38 -15.07
CA LEU A 83 26.63 2.10 -15.33
C LEU A 83 27.50 1.66 -14.14
N GLN A 84 28.18 2.58 -13.46
CA GLN A 84 28.98 2.30 -12.26
C GLN A 84 28.10 1.92 -11.05
N SER A 85 26.95 2.60 -10.88
CA SER A 85 25.95 2.34 -9.84
C SER A 85 25.27 0.97 -10.01
N SER A 86 24.90 0.62 -11.24
CA SER A 86 24.33 -0.70 -11.54
C SER A 86 25.36 -1.84 -11.40
N CYS A 87 26.66 -1.55 -11.60
CA CYS A 87 27.73 -2.48 -11.29
C CYS A 87 27.97 -2.65 -9.77
N LEU A 88 27.74 -1.61 -8.95
CA LEU A 88 27.79 -1.70 -7.49
C LEU A 88 26.62 -2.51 -6.91
N SER A 89 25.43 -2.39 -7.50
CA SER A 89 24.24 -3.16 -7.09
C SER A 89 24.39 -4.67 -7.34
N LEU A 90 25.17 -5.08 -8.34
CA LEU A 90 25.51 -6.49 -8.62
C LEU A 90 26.55 -7.08 -7.64
N ARG A 91 27.28 -6.23 -6.91
CA ARG A 91 28.29 -6.67 -5.92
C ARG A 91 27.69 -6.97 -4.54
N MET A 92 26.49 -6.46 -4.24
CA MET A 92 25.82 -6.71 -2.95
C MET A 92 25.02 -8.02 -2.89
N THR A 93 24.89 -8.77 -3.99
CA THR A 93 24.15 -10.04 -4.03
C THR A 93 25.02 -11.29 -4.04
N ASN A 94 26.36 -11.18 -4.12
CA ASN A 94 27.27 -12.34 -4.13
C ASN A 94 28.41 -12.16 -3.12
N VAL A 95 28.24 -12.68 -1.90
CA VAL A 95 29.34 -13.03 -1.01
C VAL A 95 29.60 -14.53 -1.18
N GLU A 96 30.59 -14.87 -2.00
CA GLU A 96 31.64 -15.89 -1.74
C GLU A 96 32.52 -16.06 -3.00
N ASN A 97 33.81 -15.80 -2.83
CA ASN A 97 35.00 -16.21 -3.60
C ASN A 97 34.99 -16.13 -5.15
N VAL A 98 35.83 -15.23 -5.70
CA VAL A 98 37.02 -15.55 -6.52
C VAL A 98 37.76 -14.24 -6.87
N SER A 99 39.08 -14.32 -6.82
CA SER A 99 40.12 -13.32 -7.02
C SER A 99 40.22 -12.72 -8.44
N ASN A 100 40.74 -11.49 -8.49
CA ASN A 100 41.42 -10.80 -9.60
C ASN A 100 40.63 -10.56 -10.89
N ASN A 101 40.28 -9.28 -11.15
CA ASN A 101 40.66 -8.61 -12.40
C ASN A 101 40.52 -7.08 -12.28
N SER A 102 41.62 -6.41 -12.59
CA SER A 102 41.74 -4.97 -12.81
C SER A 102 40.93 -4.59 -14.06
N CYS A 103 40.05 -3.59 -13.96
CA CYS A 103 39.35 -3.01 -15.11
C CYS A 103 39.87 -1.59 -15.36
N TYR A 104 40.93 -1.49 -16.17
CA TYR A 104 41.20 -0.32 -16.99
C TYR A 104 40.93 -0.72 -18.45
N PRO A 105 40.24 0.08 -19.28
CA PRO A 105 40.19 -0.20 -20.71
C PRO A 105 41.44 0.35 -21.40
N GLU A 106 42.22 -0.54 -22.02
CA GLU A 106 43.10 -0.21 -23.14
C GLU A 106 42.29 -0.06 -24.44
N ARG A 107 42.62 0.96 -25.26
CA ARG A 107 42.48 0.95 -26.74
C ARG A 107 43.29 2.11 -27.33
N SER A 108 44.38 1.88 -28.04
CA SER A 108 44.58 1.34 -29.42
C SER A 108 44.70 2.46 -30.45
N GLU A 109 45.92 2.67 -30.94
CA GLU A 109 46.30 3.58 -32.02
C GLU A 109 45.91 3.04 -33.43
N GLY A 110 45.69 3.98 -34.36
CA GLY A 110 45.59 3.82 -35.82
C GLY A 110 44.90 5.04 -36.45
N SER A 111 45.60 6.10 -36.93
CA SER A 111 46.31 6.27 -38.24
C SER A 111 45.31 6.33 -39.43
N PHE A 112 45.25 7.28 -40.40
CA PHE A 112 46.04 8.41 -40.96
C PHE A 112 45.14 9.08 -42.04
N THR A 113 45.06 10.42 -42.25
CA THR A 113 45.82 11.22 -43.27
C THR A 113 45.44 12.72 -43.23
N ASP A 114 46.48 13.56 -43.17
CA ASP A 114 46.79 14.85 -43.83
C ASP A 114 45.78 16.01 -44.01
N SER A 115 46.17 17.18 -43.49
CA SER A 115 46.77 18.21 -44.36
C SER A 115 47.62 19.23 -43.59
N VAL A 116 48.81 19.44 -44.16
CA VAL A 116 49.92 20.33 -43.82
C VAL A 116 49.51 21.81 -43.80
N TRP A 117 50.02 22.58 -42.82
CA TRP A 117 50.47 23.96 -43.07
C TRP A 117 51.74 24.29 -42.28
N ILE A 118 52.65 24.95 -42.99
CA ILE A 118 54.04 25.24 -42.70
C ILE A 118 54.17 26.47 -41.78
N ASN A 119 55.05 26.43 -40.78
CA ASN A 119 55.59 27.64 -40.14
C ASN A 119 56.69 28.25 -41.03
N PRO A 120 56.70 29.58 -41.20
CA PRO A 120 57.90 30.28 -40.78
C PRO A 120 57.63 31.65 -40.13
N SER A 121 58.42 31.99 -39.11
CA SER A 121 58.78 33.37 -38.73
C SER A 121 59.99 33.84 -39.58
N PRO A 122 60.49 35.10 -39.55
CA PRO A 122 60.16 36.25 -38.69
C PRO A 122 60.15 37.66 -39.39
N GLN A 123 59.86 38.70 -38.57
CA GLN A 123 60.17 40.14 -38.70
C GLN A 123 59.42 41.06 -39.69
N SER A 124 58.65 42.02 -39.15
CA SER A 124 58.89 43.48 -39.19
C SER A 124 57.58 44.28 -39.02
N SER A 125 57.58 45.27 -38.13
CA SER A 125 56.65 46.42 -38.12
C SER A 125 57.08 47.41 -39.24
N PRO A 126 56.27 48.40 -39.70
CA PRO A 126 55.25 49.12 -38.93
C PRO A 126 53.99 49.63 -39.70
N GLN A 127 53.10 50.25 -38.91
CA GLN A 127 52.14 51.32 -39.27
C GLN A 127 50.90 51.00 -40.11
N GLY A 128 49.76 50.98 -39.38
CA GLY A 128 48.57 51.78 -39.67
C GLY A 128 47.71 51.38 -40.86
N GLU A 129 46.57 50.72 -40.61
CA GLU A 129 45.32 50.94 -41.37
C GLU A 129 44.11 50.31 -40.66
N GLU A 130 42.95 50.90 -40.91
CA GLU A 130 41.67 50.74 -40.21
C GLU A 130 41.27 49.30 -39.86
N ALA A 131 40.99 49.08 -38.58
CA ALA A 131 40.24 47.90 -38.14
C ALA A 131 38.76 48.06 -38.51
N VAL A 132 38.39 47.66 -39.73
CA VAL A 132 36.99 47.33 -40.05
C VAL A 132 36.63 46.08 -39.24
N GLY A 133 36.03 46.29 -38.08
CA GLY A 133 35.50 45.24 -37.23
C GLY A 133 34.41 44.47 -37.97
N ARG A 134 34.77 43.34 -38.59
CA ARG A 134 33.79 42.30 -38.94
C ARG A 134 33.18 41.82 -37.63
N VAL A 135 31.91 42.15 -37.41
CA VAL A 135 31.06 41.47 -36.44
C VAL A 135 31.03 40.00 -36.84
N GLN A 136 31.85 39.17 -36.19
CA GLN A 136 31.73 37.73 -36.29
C GLN A 136 30.38 37.37 -35.68
N SER A 137 29.41 37.08 -36.54
CA SER A 137 28.14 36.48 -36.15
C SER A 137 28.45 35.18 -35.40
N ALA A 138 28.39 35.22 -34.07
CA ALA A 138 28.47 34.03 -33.22
C ALA A 138 27.38 33.06 -33.67
N ARG A 139 27.78 32.03 -34.43
CA ARG A 139 26.90 30.96 -34.89
C ARG A 139 26.43 30.24 -33.62
N ARG A 140 25.18 30.44 -33.19
CA ARG A 140 24.59 29.61 -32.13
C ARG A 140 24.53 28.19 -32.69
N GLU A 141 25.48 27.37 -32.28
CA GLU A 141 25.41 25.93 -32.50
C GLU A 141 24.14 25.44 -31.79
N LYS A 142 23.17 24.99 -32.59
CA LYS A 142 22.00 24.32 -32.06
C LYS A 142 22.49 22.94 -31.63
N CYS A 143 22.81 22.78 -30.35
CA CYS A 143 23.09 21.46 -29.78
C CYS A 143 21.81 20.63 -29.98
N ALA A 144 21.85 19.69 -30.92
CA ALA A 144 20.75 18.82 -31.27
C ALA A 144 21.15 17.39 -30.93
N PHE A 145 20.28 16.66 -30.25
CA PHE A 145 20.52 15.26 -29.93
C PHE A 145 20.62 14.45 -31.22
N THR A 146 21.67 13.62 -31.31
CA THR A 146 21.78 12.68 -32.42
C THR A 146 20.75 11.57 -32.24
N LEU A 147 20.23 11.03 -33.35
CA LEU A 147 19.32 9.89 -33.30
C LEU A 147 19.95 8.70 -32.54
N ALA A 148 21.25 8.48 -32.71
CA ALA A 148 21.99 7.43 -32.03
C ALA A 148 21.99 7.61 -30.50
N GLU A 149 22.15 8.83 -30.01
CA GLU A 149 22.13 9.15 -28.58
C GLU A 149 20.76 8.88 -27.95
N VAL A 150 19.69 9.25 -28.65
CA VAL A 150 18.31 8.95 -28.19
C VAL A 150 18.05 7.44 -28.19
N LEU A 151 18.55 6.69 -29.19
CA LEU A 151 18.35 5.25 -29.26
C LEU A 151 19.10 4.49 -28.15
N ILE A 152 20.34 4.86 -27.85
CA ILE A 152 21.12 4.23 -26.78
C ILE A 152 20.49 4.51 -25.42
N THR A 153 20.06 5.76 -25.17
CA THR A 153 19.42 6.13 -23.90
C THR A 153 18.08 5.41 -23.69
N LEU A 154 17.22 5.35 -24.71
CA LEU A 154 15.97 4.58 -24.64
C LEU A 154 16.23 3.08 -24.47
N GLY A 155 17.29 2.54 -25.09
CA GLY A 155 17.71 1.15 -24.92
C GLY A 155 18.09 0.82 -23.46
N ILE A 156 18.92 1.66 -22.85
CA ILE A 156 19.36 1.47 -21.46
C ILE A 156 18.18 1.60 -20.49
N ILE A 157 17.37 2.65 -20.63
CA ILE A 157 16.19 2.86 -19.79
C ILE A 157 15.21 1.69 -19.94
N GLY A 158 15.01 1.18 -21.16
CA GLY A 158 14.14 0.04 -21.42
C GLY A 158 14.56 -1.23 -20.66
N VAL A 159 15.86 -1.57 -20.69
CA VAL A 159 16.38 -2.77 -20.00
C VAL A 159 16.27 -2.62 -18.48
N VAL A 160 16.68 -1.47 -17.93
CA VAL A 160 16.64 -1.24 -16.49
C VAL A 160 15.20 -1.21 -15.97
N ALA A 161 14.30 -0.53 -16.68
CA ALA A 161 12.88 -0.46 -16.34
C ALA A 161 12.23 -1.85 -16.35
N ALA A 162 12.55 -2.70 -17.34
CA ALA A 162 12.01 -4.05 -17.44
C ALA A 162 12.37 -4.93 -16.23
N MET A 163 13.55 -4.76 -15.65
CA MET A 163 13.99 -5.54 -14.48
C MET A 163 13.49 -4.96 -13.15
N THR A 164 13.35 -3.63 -13.06
CA THR A 164 13.09 -2.95 -11.78
C THR A 164 11.61 -2.67 -11.53
N ILE A 165 10.82 -2.35 -12.56
CA ILE A 165 9.39 -1.99 -12.40
C ILE A 165 8.57 -3.15 -11.79
N PRO A 166 8.69 -4.42 -12.25
CA PRO A 166 7.89 -5.50 -11.68
C PRO A 166 8.16 -5.71 -10.19
N THR A 167 9.43 -5.70 -9.79
CA THR A 167 9.86 -5.90 -8.39
C THR A 167 9.39 -4.76 -7.49
N LEU A 168 9.55 -3.52 -7.95
CA LEU A 168 9.10 -2.35 -7.20
C LEU A 168 7.58 -2.37 -7.00
N MET A 169 6.82 -2.69 -8.05
CA MET A 169 5.36 -2.75 -7.98
C MET A 169 4.87 -3.85 -7.04
N ALA A 170 5.52 -5.01 -7.03
CA ALA A 170 5.22 -6.08 -6.08
C ALA A 170 5.44 -5.61 -4.62
N ASN A 171 6.56 -4.95 -4.34
CA ASN A 171 6.86 -4.40 -3.01
C ASN A 171 5.82 -3.37 -2.57
N ILE A 172 5.47 -2.42 -3.44
CA ILE A 172 4.47 -1.39 -3.11
C ILE A 172 3.10 -2.02 -2.82
N LYS A 173 2.64 -2.96 -3.66
CA LYS A 173 1.36 -3.66 -3.43
C LYS A 173 1.37 -4.44 -2.12
N ALA A 174 2.47 -5.14 -1.82
CA ALA A 174 2.57 -5.91 -0.59
C ALA A 174 2.50 -5.03 0.68
N HIS A 175 3.13 -3.85 0.65
CA HIS A 175 3.00 -2.88 1.72
C HIS A 175 1.60 -2.29 1.82
N GLN A 176 0.97 -1.96 0.69
CA GLN A 176 -0.40 -1.45 0.67
C GLN A 176 -1.40 -2.48 1.23
N TYR A 177 -1.27 -3.75 0.85
CA TYR A 177 -2.16 -4.81 1.28
C TYR A 177 -2.02 -5.10 2.77
N SER A 178 -0.79 -5.21 3.28
CA SER A 178 -0.56 -5.44 4.72
C SER A 178 -1.03 -4.27 5.58
N ALA A 179 -0.81 -3.02 5.15
CA ALA A 179 -1.29 -1.83 5.86
C ALA A 179 -2.82 -1.75 5.88
N LYS A 180 -3.49 -1.96 4.73
CA LYS A 180 -4.96 -2.01 4.66
C LYS A 180 -5.55 -3.16 5.48
N PHE A 181 -4.89 -4.31 5.46
CA PHE A 181 -5.31 -5.47 6.25
C PHE A 181 -5.28 -5.15 7.74
N LYS A 182 -4.16 -4.63 8.24
CA LYS A 182 -4.00 -4.23 9.65
C LYS A 182 -5.01 -3.14 10.06
N LYS A 183 -5.26 -2.16 9.18
CA LYS A 183 -6.30 -1.15 9.37
C LYS A 183 -7.68 -1.78 9.51
N THR A 184 -8.04 -2.72 8.63
CA THR A 184 -9.35 -3.39 8.64
C THR A 184 -9.54 -4.22 9.92
N VAL A 185 -8.53 -5.01 10.32
CA VAL A 185 -8.53 -5.76 11.58
C VAL A 185 -8.67 -4.83 12.80
N SER A 186 -7.99 -3.69 12.79
CA SER A 186 -8.09 -2.69 13.86
C SER A 186 -9.49 -2.06 13.90
N THR A 187 -10.08 -1.81 12.73
CA THR A 187 -11.44 -1.26 12.60
C THR A 187 -12.46 -2.23 13.18
N LEU A 188 -12.35 -3.54 12.88
CA LEU A 188 -13.21 -4.58 13.46
C LEU A 188 -13.05 -4.71 14.98
N SER A 189 -11.82 -4.60 15.49
CA SER A 189 -11.59 -4.64 16.94
C SER A 189 -12.19 -3.40 17.63
N ASN A 190 -12.08 -2.23 17.01
CA ASN A 190 -12.67 -1.00 17.54
C ASN A 190 -14.20 -1.03 17.48
N ALA A 191 -14.78 -1.62 16.43
CA ALA A 191 -16.21 -1.84 16.30
C ALA A 191 -16.75 -2.70 17.46
N ALA A 192 -16.11 -3.81 17.77
CA ALA A 192 -16.52 -4.67 18.89
C ALA A 192 -16.44 -3.95 20.24
N LYS A 193 -15.35 -3.21 20.50
CA LYS A 193 -15.20 -2.41 21.72
C LYS A 193 -16.25 -1.32 21.84
N MET A 194 -16.59 -0.67 20.72
CA MET A 194 -17.66 0.33 20.66
C MET A 194 -19.01 -0.32 20.97
N SER A 195 -19.28 -1.49 20.41
CA SER A 195 -20.50 -2.24 20.69
C SER A 195 -20.61 -2.64 22.16
N GLN A 196 -19.53 -3.12 22.76
CA GLN A 196 -19.50 -3.45 24.18
C GLN A 196 -19.80 -2.22 25.05
N ALA A 197 -19.26 -1.06 24.69
CA ALA A 197 -19.43 0.17 25.44
C ALA A 197 -20.83 0.79 25.30
N GLN A 198 -21.44 0.68 24.12
CA GLN A 198 -22.74 1.31 23.83
C GLN A 198 -23.93 0.37 24.06
N TYR A 199 -23.80 -0.90 23.68
CA TYR A 199 -24.91 -1.87 23.65
C TYR A 199 -24.69 -3.05 24.60
N GLY A 200 -23.52 -3.15 25.24
CA GLY A 200 -23.26 -4.15 26.28
C GLY A 200 -22.84 -5.53 25.78
N PHE A 201 -22.57 -5.70 24.48
CA PHE A 201 -22.09 -6.96 23.91
C PHE A 201 -21.02 -6.76 22.82
N ASP A 202 -20.12 -7.74 22.71
CA ASP A 202 -19.08 -7.84 21.68
C ASP A 202 -19.25 -9.13 20.85
N TYR A 203 -18.17 -9.65 20.24
CA TYR A 203 -18.26 -10.89 19.45
C TYR A 203 -18.57 -12.13 20.30
N SER A 204 -18.24 -12.15 21.59
CA SER A 204 -18.59 -13.26 22.48
C SER A 204 -20.09 -13.32 22.71
N GLY A 205 -20.78 -12.18 22.81
CA GLY A 205 -22.21 -12.08 23.12
C GLY A 205 -23.16 -12.26 21.92
N LEU A 206 -22.72 -12.89 20.83
CA LEU A 206 -23.55 -13.04 19.63
C LEU A 206 -24.52 -14.21 19.78
N THR A 207 -25.82 -13.93 19.73
CA THR A 207 -26.89 -14.93 19.89
C THR A 207 -27.66 -15.21 18.60
N ASP A 208 -27.51 -14.34 17.60
CA ASP A 208 -28.26 -14.42 16.36
C ASP A 208 -27.44 -14.44 15.07
N LYS A 209 -28.00 -15.10 14.04
CA LYS A 209 -27.48 -15.09 12.67
C LYS A 209 -27.88 -13.84 11.89
N CYS A 210 -26.95 -13.42 11.03
CA CYS A 210 -27.22 -12.53 9.91
C CYS A 210 -28.08 -13.22 8.82
N ASN A 211 -28.92 -12.44 8.15
CA ASN A 211 -29.77 -12.89 7.05
C ASN A 211 -29.86 -11.82 5.94
N ALA A 212 -30.63 -12.10 4.88
CA ALA A 212 -30.77 -11.21 3.73
C ALA A 212 -31.22 -9.77 4.05
N LYS A 213 -31.90 -9.54 5.18
CA LYS A 213 -32.39 -8.22 5.62
C LYS A 213 -31.50 -7.58 6.69
N SER A 214 -30.40 -8.23 7.07
CA SER A 214 -29.56 -7.77 8.18
C SER A 214 -28.78 -6.48 7.92
N GLY A 215 -28.87 -5.88 6.73
CA GLY A 215 -28.28 -4.58 6.44
C GLY A 215 -28.94 -3.41 7.19
N THR A 216 -30.09 -3.65 7.82
CA THR A 216 -30.79 -2.66 8.66
C THR A 216 -30.97 -3.14 10.10
N ASP A 217 -30.32 -4.24 10.49
CA ASP A 217 -30.38 -4.73 11.88
C ASP A 217 -29.75 -3.69 12.82
N ASN A 218 -30.36 -3.47 13.98
CA ASN A 218 -29.88 -2.54 15.00
C ASN A 218 -29.41 -3.31 16.26
N PRO A 219 -28.30 -2.90 16.89
CA PRO A 219 -27.77 -3.58 18.08
C PRO A 219 -28.65 -3.47 19.33
N GLU A 220 -29.60 -2.52 19.39
CA GLU A 220 -30.61 -2.44 20.45
C GLU A 220 -31.70 -3.52 20.31
N ASP A 221 -31.98 -3.98 19.09
CA ASP A 221 -33.04 -4.95 18.81
C ASP A 221 -32.55 -6.39 18.85
N LYS A 222 -31.27 -6.62 18.51
CA LYS A 222 -30.76 -7.96 18.20
C LYS A 222 -29.25 -8.07 18.41
N GLN A 223 -28.79 -9.19 18.96
CA GLN A 223 -27.37 -9.46 19.21
C GLN A 223 -26.78 -10.36 18.11
N SER A 224 -26.69 -9.81 16.90
CA SER A 224 -26.03 -10.45 15.77
C SER A 224 -24.74 -9.70 15.40
N LEU A 225 -23.87 -10.37 14.64
CA LEU A 225 -22.71 -9.67 14.06
C LEU A 225 -23.14 -8.50 13.17
N CYS A 226 -24.25 -8.64 12.44
CA CYS A 226 -24.67 -7.61 11.51
C CYS A 226 -25.21 -6.38 12.22
N SER A 227 -26.02 -6.54 13.25
CA SER A 227 -26.44 -5.43 14.11
C SER A 227 -25.24 -4.74 14.75
N LEU A 228 -24.28 -5.51 15.30
CA LEU A 228 -23.04 -4.97 15.86
C LEU A 228 -22.31 -4.08 14.85
N LEU A 229 -22.10 -4.58 13.63
CA LEU A 229 -21.37 -3.83 12.60
C LEU A 229 -22.18 -2.64 12.05
N ASN A 230 -23.50 -2.76 11.88
CA ASN A 230 -24.33 -1.64 11.44
C ASN A 230 -24.35 -0.49 12.45
N GLY A 231 -24.33 -0.82 13.75
CA GLY A 231 -24.31 0.19 14.82
C GLY A 231 -22.95 0.86 15.05
N THR A 232 -21.86 0.30 14.50
CA THR A 232 -20.49 0.74 14.83
C THR A 232 -19.64 1.11 13.62
N LEU A 233 -19.94 0.58 12.43
CA LEU A 233 -19.29 0.94 11.18
C LEU A 233 -20.13 1.96 10.42
N THR A 234 -19.49 3.04 9.96
CA THR A 234 -20.13 4.05 9.12
C THR A 234 -19.75 3.87 7.65
N GLY A 235 -20.72 3.98 6.76
CA GLY A 235 -20.49 3.92 5.30
C GLY A 235 -20.11 2.55 4.76
N ALA A 236 -20.34 1.47 5.52
CA ALA A 236 -20.19 0.11 5.01
C ALA A 236 -21.47 -0.34 4.29
N THR A 237 -21.32 -1.04 3.18
CA THR A 237 -22.44 -1.60 2.41
C THR A 237 -22.58 -3.09 2.71
N TYR A 238 -23.79 -3.51 3.06
CA TYR A 238 -24.11 -4.91 3.36
C TYR A 238 -24.60 -5.67 2.13
N TYR A 239 -24.08 -6.88 1.94
CA TYR A 239 -24.57 -7.86 0.99
C TYR A 239 -24.76 -9.21 1.68
N TYR A 240 -25.67 -10.03 1.15
CA TYR A 240 -25.93 -11.36 1.68
C TYR A 240 -25.86 -12.41 0.57
N GLY A 241 -24.92 -13.34 0.71
CA GLY A 241 -24.68 -14.44 -0.20
C GLY A 241 -23.82 -14.05 -1.41
N MET A 242 -22.91 -14.95 -1.78
CA MET A 242 -21.99 -14.77 -2.92
C MET A 242 -22.71 -14.57 -4.26
N ASN A 243 -23.89 -15.17 -4.44
CA ASN A 243 -24.68 -15.00 -5.66
C ASN A 243 -25.16 -13.56 -5.88
N ASN A 244 -25.35 -12.80 -4.80
CA ASN A 244 -25.81 -11.42 -4.85
C ASN A 244 -24.64 -10.42 -4.88
N PHE A 245 -23.40 -10.92 -4.90
CA PHE A 245 -22.20 -10.10 -4.93
C PHE A 245 -21.51 -10.25 -6.30
N PRO A 246 -21.76 -9.32 -7.24
CA PRO A 246 -21.44 -9.52 -8.65
C PRO A 246 -19.94 -9.54 -8.93
N ASN A 247 -19.53 -10.38 -9.88
CA ASN A 247 -18.17 -10.43 -10.45
C ASN A 247 -17.02 -10.67 -9.45
N TYR A 248 -17.32 -11.30 -8.32
CA TYR A 248 -16.32 -11.62 -7.31
C TYR A 248 -16.10 -13.13 -7.20
N GLU A 249 -14.87 -13.55 -7.48
CA GLU A 249 -14.43 -14.93 -7.29
C GLU A 249 -13.23 -14.94 -6.34
N ILE A 250 -13.31 -15.81 -5.34
CA ILE A 250 -12.31 -15.96 -4.28
C ILE A 250 -11.41 -17.15 -4.60
N LYS A 251 -10.09 -16.94 -4.60
CA LYS A 251 -9.09 -18.01 -4.75
C LYS A 251 -8.43 -18.32 -3.42
N THR A 252 -9.08 -19.16 -2.64
CA THR A 252 -8.61 -19.62 -1.32
C THR A 252 -8.05 -21.05 -1.35
N SER A 253 -7.43 -21.46 -0.25
CA SER A 253 -6.91 -22.81 -0.02
C SER A 253 -8.04 -23.85 0.04
N ALA A 254 -7.68 -25.11 -0.20
CA ALA A 254 -8.62 -26.23 -0.11
C ALA A 254 -9.30 -26.30 1.26
N THR A 255 -8.60 -25.90 2.33
CA THR A 255 -9.14 -25.88 3.69
C THR A 255 -10.25 -24.85 3.85
N PHE A 256 -10.06 -23.59 3.45
CA PHE A 256 -11.13 -22.59 3.50
C PHE A 256 -12.32 -22.99 2.61
N ASN A 257 -12.06 -23.60 1.45
CA ASN A 257 -13.11 -24.12 0.57
C ASN A 257 -13.89 -25.31 1.16
N SER A 258 -13.34 -26.00 2.16
CA SER A 258 -14.02 -27.09 2.85
C SER A 258 -14.92 -26.61 4.01
N TRP A 259 -14.79 -25.35 4.44
CA TRP A 259 -15.60 -24.82 5.54
C TRP A 259 -17.08 -24.72 5.15
N PRO A 260 -18.01 -24.98 6.09
CA PRO A 260 -19.45 -25.00 5.80
C PRO A 260 -19.96 -23.72 5.13
N SER A 261 -19.36 -22.56 5.47
CA SER A 261 -19.67 -21.27 4.88
C SER A 261 -19.35 -21.19 3.38
N PHE A 262 -18.18 -21.68 2.97
CA PHE A 262 -17.73 -21.63 1.58
C PHE A 262 -18.07 -22.89 0.79
N LYS A 263 -18.47 -23.99 1.42
CA LYS A 263 -18.88 -25.22 0.73
C LYS A 263 -20.39 -25.26 0.51
N ASP A 264 -21.15 -25.21 1.60
CA ASP A 264 -22.59 -25.52 1.60
C ASP A 264 -23.45 -24.26 1.74
N ASN A 265 -22.90 -23.18 2.30
CA ASN A 265 -23.64 -21.96 2.65
C ASN A 265 -23.17 -20.70 1.92
N LYS A 266 -22.60 -20.83 0.70
CA LYS A 266 -22.10 -19.69 -0.10
C LYS A 266 -23.14 -18.56 -0.25
N ASN A 267 -24.42 -18.92 -0.32
CA ASN A 267 -25.53 -17.97 -0.49
C ASN A 267 -26.03 -17.33 0.81
N LYS A 268 -25.37 -17.63 1.93
CA LYS A 268 -25.71 -17.12 3.26
C LYS A 268 -24.56 -16.38 3.94
N ILE A 269 -23.49 -16.12 3.20
CA ILE A 269 -22.31 -15.38 3.67
C ILE A 269 -22.70 -13.91 3.87
N PRO A 270 -22.59 -13.34 5.08
CA PRO A 270 -22.69 -11.91 5.31
C PRO A 270 -21.43 -11.22 4.77
N ILE A 271 -21.60 -10.24 3.90
CA ILE A 271 -20.51 -9.55 3.23
C ILE A 271 -20.64 -8.06 3.53
N TYR A 272 -19.56 -7.45 4.01
CA TYR A 272 -19.46 -6.01 4.20
C TYR A 272 -18.43 -5.43 3.25
N GLN A 273 -18.82 -4.44 2.46
CA GLN A 273 -17.90 -3.64 1.67
C GLN A 273 -17.68 -2.30 2.38
N LEU A 274 -16.44 -2.03 2.78
CA LEU A 274 -16.07 -0.77 3.44
C LEU A 274 -15.94 0.36 2.42
N SER A 275 -15.97 1.60 2.92
CA SER A 275 -15.83 2.82 2.10
C SER A 275 -14.49 2.92 1.35
N ASP A 276 -13.44 2.25 1.83
CA ASP A 276 -12.14 2.18 1.14
C ASP A 276 -12.04 1.05 0.09
N GLY A 277 -13.18 0.40 -0.19
CA GLY A 277 -13.33 -0.66 -1.19
C GLY A 277 -12.96 -2.06 -0.69
N SER A 278 -12.45 -2.19 0.55
CA SER A 278 -12.15 -3.49 1.14
C SER A 278 -13.43 -4.29 1.39
N ILE A 279 -13.37 -5.61 1.27
CA ILE A 279 -14.49 -6.52 1.48
C ILE A 279 -14.20 -7.43 2.65
N ILE A 280 -15.21 -7.70 3.46
CA ILE A 280 -15.14 -8.63 4.59
C ILE A 280 -16.23 -9.67 4.40
N LEU A 281 -15.85 -10.94 4.36
CA LEU A 281 -16.75 -12.08 4.21
C LEU A 281 -16.76 -12.87 5.51
N PHE A 282 -17.86 -12.82 6.24
CA PHE A 282 -18.01 -13.51 7.50
C PHE A 282 -18.56 -14.92 7.32
N SER A 283 -18.34 -15.79 8.30
CA SER A 283 -18.97 -17.10 8.33
C SER A 283 -20.50 -17.02 8.28
N ALA A 284 -21.11 -17.89 7.48
CA ALA A 284 -22.56 -17.96 7.27
C ALA A 284 -23.35 -18.54 8.44
N VAL A 285 -22.65 -19.19 9.39
CA VAL A 285 -23.25 -19.88 10.54
C VAL A 285 -22.95 -19.18 11.88
N LEU A 286 -22.31 -18.02 11.83
CA LEU A 286 -21.92 -17.21 12.98
C LEU A 286 -23.14 -16.70 13.76
N GLY A 287 -23.07 -16.74 15.10
CA GLY A 287 -24.19 -16.39 16.00
C GLY A 287 -25.33 -17.41 15.94
N GLY A 288 -25.04 -18.62 15.45
CA GLY A 288 -26.06 -19.56 15.03
C GLY A 288 -26.44 -20.67 15.96
N TYR A 289 -25.65 -20.84 17.01
CA TYR A 289 -25.75 -21.97 17.91
C TYR A 289 -26.35 -21.46 19.22
N SER A 290 -27.68 -21.49 19.31
CA SER A 290 -28.41 -21.09 20.52
C SER A 290 -28.10 -21.97 21.74
N SER A 291 -27.39 -23.08 21.56
CA SER A 291 -26.92 -23.97 22.61
C SER A 291 -25.48 -23.70 23.08
N LEU A 292 -24.80 -22.72 22.46
CA LEU A 292 -23.45 -22.31 22.86
C LEU A 292 -23.54 -21.01 23.65
N GLU A 293 -23.20 -21.09 24.93
CA GLU A 293 -22.87 -19.90 25.70
C GLU A 293 -21.55 -19.34 25.13
N GLU A 294 -21.59 -18.11 24.63
CA GLU A 294 -20.46 -17.33 24.13
C GLU A 294 -19.74 -17.91 22.88
N PRO A 295 -20.38 -17.97 21.70
CA PRO A 295 -19.86 -18.69 20.53
C PRO A 295 -18.52 -18.16 20.00
N CYS A 296 -18.11 -16.93 20.32
CA CYS A 296 -16.79 -16.39 19.98
C CYS A 296 -15.97 -15.95 21.20
N ALA A 297 -16.19 -16.53 22.39
CA ALA A 297 -15.34 -16.22 23.54
C ALA A 297 -13.95 -16.85 23.41
N ARG A 298 -12.91 -16.12 23.84
CA ARG A 298 -11.56 -16.67 23.95
C ARG A 298 -11.20 -16.98 25.40
N TYR A 299 -11.13 -18.27 25.72
CA TYR A 299 -10.63 -18.75 27.00
C TYR A 299 -9.10 -18.57 27.12
N ILE A 300 -8.60 -18.36 28.34
CA ILE A 300 -7.17 -18.16 28.61
C ILE A 300 -6.35 -19.34 28.07
N GLY A 301 -5.38 -19.04 27.20
CA GLY A 301 -4.53 -20.05 26.57
C GLY A 301 -5.23 -20.87 25.46
N GLY A 302 -6.49 -20.58 25.15
CA GLY A 302 -7.27 -21.23 24.11
C GLY A 302 -7.15 -20.56 22.74
N ASP A 303 -7.46 -21.35 21.71
CA ASP A 303 -7.70 -20.88 20.34
C ASP A 303 -9.17 -20.48 20.21
N PRO A 304 -9.48 -19.22 19.82
CA PRO A 304 -10.86 -18.74 19.68
C PRO A 304 -11.65 -19.45 18.57
N GLY A 305 -10.99 -20.25 17.73
CA GLY A 305 -11.60 -21.05 16.67
C GLY A 305 -12.27 -22.31 17.19
N PHE A 306 -12.06 -22.69 18.46
CA PHE A 306 -12.58 -23.91 19.04
C PHE A 306 -13.19 -23.67 20.42
N ILE A 307 -14.27 -24.39 20.70
CA ILE A 307 -14.93 -24.35 21.99
C ILE A 307 -14.06 -25.04 23.04
N ALA A 308 -13.74 -24.34 24.13
CA ALA A 308 -12.78 -24.80 25.12
C ALA A 308 -13.37 -25.77 26.16
N SER A 309 -14.68 -25.71 26.42
CA SER A 309 -15.34 -26.41 27.53
C SER A 309 -16.78 -26.84 27.19
N GLY A 310 -17.40 -27.65 28.05
CA GLY A 310 -18.77 -28.12 27.89
C GLY A 310 -18.93 -29.29 26.91
N VAL A 311 -20.19 -29.60 26.59
CA VAL A 311 -20.59 -30.76 25.75
C VAL A 311 -20.06 -30.62 24.31
N HIS A 312 -19.78 -29.39 23.87
CA HIS A 312 -19.31 -29.08 22.53
C HIS A 312 -17.79 -28.80 22.46
N LYS A 313 -17.02 -29.18 23.48
CA LYS A 313 -15.57 -28.98 23.50
C LYS A 313 -14.91 -29.54 22.23
N GLY A 314 -14.07 -28.72 21.60
CA GLY A 314 -13.35 -29.05 20.36
C GLY A 314 -14.13 -28.82 19.07
N TRP A 315 -15.39 -28.39 19.15
CA TRP A 315 -16.14 -27.96 17.96
C TRP A 315 -15.63 -26.60 17.49
N GLY A 316 -15.73 -26.35 16.18
CA GLY A 316 -15.38 -25.07 15.61
C GLY A 316 -16.40 -23.99 16.01
N THR A 317 -15.92 -22.81 16.37
CA THR A 317 -16.77 -21.65 16.72
C THR A 317 -17.38 -20.97 15.50
N ASP A 318 -16.83 -21.24 14.31
CA ASP A 318 -17.16 -20.57 13.06
C ASP A 318 -16.97 -19.04 13.10
N CYS A 319 -16.24 -18.50 14.08
CA CYS A 319 -15.98 -17.06 14.25
C CYS A 319 -14.85 -16.54 13.34
N TYR A 320 -14.80 -17.03 12.11
CA TYR A 320 -13.81 -16.64 11.11
C TYR A 320 -14.41 -15.71 10.06
N ALA A 321 -13.54 -14.93 9.43
CA ALA A 321 -13.86 -14.15 8.26
C ALA A 321 -12.67 -14.08 7.29
N LEU A 322 -12.94 -13.67 6.06
CA LEU A 322 -11.92 -13.33 5.08
C LEU A 322 -11.98 -11.82 4.82
N ILE A 323 -10.84 -11.15 4.83
CA ILE A 323 -10.71 -9.75 4.43
C ILE A 323 -10.03 -9.70 3.08
N ASP A 324 -10.69 -9.11 2.08
CA ASP A 324 -10.10 -8.71 0.82
C ASP A 324 -9.80 -7.22 0.83
N VAL A 325 -8.53 -6.84 0.80
CA VAL A 325 -8.10 -5.43 0.89
C VAL A 325 -8.10 -4.70 -0.47
N ASN A 326 -8.33 -5.44 -1.55
CA ASN A 326 -8.35 -4.94 -2.92
C ASN A 326 -9.75 -5.01 -3.56
N GLY A 327 -10.75 -5.40 -2.76
CA GLY A 327 -12.14 -5.41 -3.18
C GLY A 327 -12.40 -6.44 -4.27
N VAL A 328 -13.20 -6.09 -5.28
CA VAL A 328 -13.48 -7.00 -6.41
C VAL A 328 -12.33 -7.10 -7.42
N SER A 329 -11.28 -6.29 -7.23
CA SER A 329 -10.17 -6.19 -8.18
C SER A 329 -9.21 -7.37 -8.01
N LYS A 330 -8.89 -8.03 -9.13
CA LYS A 330 -7.87 -9.09 -9.18
C LYS A 330 -6.58 -8.71 -8.43
N PRO A 331 -5.88 -9.66 -7.79
CA PRO A 331 -5.97 -11.10 -8.02
C PRO A 331 -7.04 -11.89 -7.24
N ASN A 332 -7.64 -11.35 -6.18
CA ASN A 332 -8.56 -12.07 -5.26
C ASN A 332 -7.97 -13.42 -4.80
N LYS A 333 -6.70 -13.39 -4.37
CA LYS A 333 -5.87 -14.53 -3.99
C LYS A 333 -5.57 -14.48 -2.51
N GLU A 334 -5.82 -15.59 -1.82
CA GLU A 334 -5.42 -15.75 -0.42
C GLU A 334 -3.90 -15.67 -0.25
N VAL A 335 -3.48 -14.94 0.78
CA VAL A 335 -2.08 -14.87 1.19
C VAL A 335 -1.57 -16.25 1.63
N LYS A 336 -0.38 -16.63 1.18
CA LYS A 336 0.27 -17.90 1.53
C LYS A 336 1.76 -17.66 1.78
N CYS A 337 2.35 -18.48 2.65
CA CYS A 337 3.79 -18.45 2.87
C CYS A 337 4.53 -18.79 1.57
N THR A 338 5.47 -17.93 1.16
CA THR A 338 6.46 -18.23 0.11
C THR A 338 7.49 -19.24 0.63
N ARG A 339 7.88 -19.08 1.90
CA ARG A 339 8.86 -19.94 2.58
C ARG A 339 8.37 -20.31 3.97
N GLY A 340 8.81 -21.45 4.47
CA GLY A 340 8.36 -21.98 5.76
C GLY A 340 7.01 -22.70 5.67
N THR A 341 6.37 -22.89 6.82
CA THR A 341 5.15 -23.70 6.92
C THR A 341 3.90 -22.82 6.83
N ASN A 342 3.05 -23.06 5.83
CA ASN A 342 1.75 -22.39 5.69
C ASN A 342 0.69 -22.99 6.60
N LYS A 343 0.85 -22.79 7.91
CA LYS A 343 -0.09 -23.27 8.92
C LYS A 343 -1.38 -22.45 8.87
N LEU A 344 -2.51 -23.13 8.78
CA LEU A 344 -3.85 -22.53 8.84
C LEU A 344 -4.38 -22.62 10.28
N SER A 345 -5.44 -21.87 10.57
CA SER A 345 -6.06 -21.85 11.91
C SER A 345 -5.06 -21.55 13.01
N THR A 346 -4.30 -20.46 12.82
CA THR A 346 -3.33 -20.00 13.81
C THR A 346 -3.20 -18.48 13.74
N MET A 347 -2.97 -17.87 14.90
CA MET A 347 -2.76 -16.44 15.05
C MET A 347 -1.27 -16.05 14.99
N GLU A 348 -0.38 -17.03 14.84
CA GLU A 348 1.07 -16.84 14.89
C GLU A 348 1.71 -17.10 13.53
N ALA A 349 2.71 -16.28 13.18
CA ALA A 349 3.45 -16.44 11.93
C ALA A 349 4.38 -17.67 11.95
N GLY A 350 4.94 -18.03 13.12
CA GLY A 350 5.95 -19.06 13.23
C GLY A 350 7.15 -18.79 12.30
N ASN A 351 7.50 -19.77 11.46
CA ASN A 351 8.58 -19.67 10.47
C ASN A 351 8.11 -19.22 9.08
N CYS A 352 6.85 -18.79 8.93
CA CYS A 352 6.29 -18.35 7.66
C CYS A 352 6.93 -17.03 7.20
N ILE A 353 7.26 -16.96 5.92
CA ILE A 353 7.69 -15.73 5.25
C ILE A 353 6.86 -15.56 3.98
N VAL A 354 6.29 -14.37 3.77
CA VAL A 354 5.58 -14.00 2.54
C VAL A 354 6.42 -12.99 1.77
N GLU A 355 6.92 -13.38 0.60
CA GLU A 355 7.64 -12.45 -0.27
C GLU A 355 6.66 -11.51 -0.98
N SER A 356 7.09 -10.28 -1.26
CA SER A 356 6.23 -9.26 -1.85
C SER A 356 5.59 -9.67 -3.18
N LYS A 357 6.28 -10.48 -3.98
CA LYS A 357 5.78 -11.00 -5.26
C LYS A 357 4.61 -11.99 -5.10
N ASP A 358 4.52 -12.64 -3.95
CA ASP A 358 3.53 -13.69 -3.67
C ASP A 358 2.40 -13.22 -2.75
N MET A 359 2.50 -11.98 -2.23
CA MET A 359 1.50 -11.38 -1.36
C MET A 359 0.11 -11.42 -2.00
N GLY A 360 -0.82 -12.07 -1.32
CA GLY A 360 -2.23 -12.08 -1.66
C GLY A 360 -2.96 -10.82 -1.15
N ASP A 361 -4.16 -10.60 -1.65
CA ASP A 361 -5.08 -9.55 -1.19
C ASP A 361 -6.16 -10.08 -0.24
N ILE A 362 -6.31 -11.41 -0.12
CA ILE A 362 -7.27 -12.04 0.78
C ILE A 362 -6.56 -12.59 2.03
N PHE A 363 -7.04 -12.19 3.21
CA PHE A 363 -6.46 -12.52 4.50
C PHE A 363 -7.51 -13.15 5.42
N PRO A 364 -7.30 -14.38 5.90
CA PRO A 364 -8.17 -14.97 6.91
C PRO A 364 -7.95 -14.33 8.27
N ILE A 365 -9.06 -14.12 8.98
CA ILE A 365 -9.08 -13.61 10.35
C ILE A 365 -10.01 -14.43 11.23
N ILE A 366 -9.84 -14.26 12.52
CA ILE A 366 -10.72 -14.73 13.56
C ILE A 366 -11.17 -13.55 14.41
N ILE A 367 -12.43 -13.56 14.80
CA ILE A 367 -13.02 -12.59 15.73
C ILE A 367 -13.36 -13.29 17.03
N TYR A 368 -13.11 -12.62 18.14
CA TYR A 368 -13.40 -13.13 19.47
C TYR A 368 -13.44 -12.00 20.48
N ASP A 369 -14.31 -12.11 21.49
CA ASP A 369 -14.52 -11.06 22.49
C ASP A 369 -14.62 -9.66 21.81
N GLY A 370 -13.83 -8.68 22.28
CA GLY A 370 -13.68 -7.36 21.69
C GLY A 370 -12.56 -7.21 20.65
N ALA A 371 -12.14 -8.29 19.98
CA ALA A 371 -10.95 -8.29 19.12
C ALA A 371 -11.11 -9.06 17.80
N ALA A 372 -10.30 -8.67 16.82
CA ALA A 372 -10.06 -9.40 15.59
C ALA A 372 -8.55 -9.68 15.44
N SER A 373 -8.19 -10.81 14.85
CA SER A 373 -6.79 -11.21 14.66
C SER A 373 -6.59 -12.01 13.37
N PRO A 374 -5.38 -12.01 12.80
CA PRO A 374 -5.05 -12.90 11.69
C PRO A 374 -5.28 -14.38 12.05
N TYR A 375 -5.71 -15.19 11.08
CA TYR A 375 -6.01 -16.61 11.29
C TYR A 375 -5.39 -17.53 10.23
N SER A 376 -4.13 -17.23 9.89
CA SER A 376 -3.19 -18.14 9.26
C SER A 376 -1.77 -17.63 9.52
N ALA A 377 -0.77 -18.48 9.37
CA ALA A 377 0.63 -18.08 9.53
C ALA A 377 1.01 -16.96 8.54
N ALA A 378 0.50 -17.03 7.31
CA ALA A 378 0.73 -16.02 6.28
C ALA A 378 0.03 -14.68 6.59
N ALA A 379 -1.20 -14.72 7.09
CA ALA A 379 -1.90 -13.52 7.55
C ALA A 379 -1.21 -12.91 8.77
N ALA A 380 -0.74 -13.73 9.72
CA ALA A 380 -0.02 -13.26 10.89
C ALA A 380 1.34 -12.64 10.53
N TYR A 381 2.05 -13.22 9.55
CA TYR A 381 3.26 -12.61 8.99
C TYR A 381 2.96 -11.24 8.38
N ALA A 382 1.94 -11.15 7.52
CA ALA A 382 1.55 -9.89 6.89
C ALA A 382 1.11 -8.83 7.92
N PHE A 383 0.37 -9.25 8.96
CA PHE A 383 -0.09 -8.36 10.03
C PHE A 383 1.06 -7.79 10.87
N SER A 384 1.99 -8.66 11.28
CA SER A 384 3.15 -8.26 12.11
C SER A 384 4.15 -7.39 11.35
N ASN A 385 4.27 -7.58 10.03
CA ASN A 385 5.19 -6.83 9.18
C ASN A 385 4.55 -5.63 8.47
N ALA A 386 3.28 -5.32 8.76
CA ALA A 386 2.61 -4.13 8.25
C ALA A 386 3.24 -2.87 8.86
N LYS A 387 3.87 -2.06 8.01
CA LYS A 387 4.56 -0.82 8.35
C LYS A 387 3.67 0.40 8.13
#